data_AF-A0A4W5NMS4-F1
#
_entry.id   AF-A0A4W5NMS4-F1
#
_cell.length_a   1.000
_cell.length_b   1.000
_cell.length_c   1.000
_cell.angle_alpha   90.00
_cell.angle_beta   90.00
_cell.angle_gamma   90.00
#
_symmetry.space_group_name_H-M   'P 1'
#
loop_
_entity.id
_entity.type
_entity.pdbx_description
1 polymer ?
#
loop_
_entity_poly.entity_id
_entity_poly.type
_entity_poly.pdbx_seq_one_letter_code
_entity_poly.pdbx_strand_id
1 'polypeptide(L)'
;MAHRSQCSSAGDNRLDPNYVPPHYREEYRLAIDALVEDDLEGYYEFLQSADVVNFLSRQEIEHIRCTVKVPYQSTQPDLPYVESGGDDSSDTYWPVHSDLDAPGLDLGWPEQHSFIGPTNVTTLVNPSEPDMPSIKVQARRLIKNAQQVIAVVMDTFTDVDIFADILDAAMRNVAVYIILDEQNAHHFTSMASNCRVNLENIQFMRVRTVSGVTYHCRSGKTFKGQMMDRFLLTDCRAVLSGNYRNSWRWENSVYHHLEWKV
;
A
#
# COMPACT_ATOMS: atom_id res chain seq x y z
N MET A 1 12.08 -14.00 37.16
CA MET A 1 13.05 -13.15 36.45
C MET A 1 12.99 -13.55 34.99
N ALA A 2 12.33 -12.75 34.16
CA ALA A 2 12.13 -13.06 32.75
C ALA A 2 13.47 -12.98 31.99
N HIS A 3 13.78 -14.02 31.22
CA HIS A 3 14.91 -14.03 30.32
C HIS A 3 14.62 -13.12 29.12
N ARG A 4 15.57 -12.24 28.80
CA ARG A 4 15.57 -11.36 27.63
C ARG A 4 15.47 -12.21 26.35
N SER A 5 14.43 -11.99 25.54
CA SER A 5 14.18 -12.69 24.28
C SER A 5 15.43 -12.75 23.40
N GLN A 6 15.76 -13.94 22.92
CA GLN A 6 16.81 -14.20 21.95
C GLN A 6 16.37 -13.73 20.56
N CYS A 7 16.42 -12.42 20.32
CA CYS A 7 16.54 -11.91 18.95
C CYS A 7 17.95 -12.26 18.45
N SER A 8 18.07 -12.79 17.23
CA SER A 8 19.37 -13.03 16.58
C SER A 8 20.22 -11.77 16.62
N SER A 9 21.19 -11.72 17.54
CA SER A 9 22.11 -10.59 17.78
C SER A 9 23.23 -10.52 16.73
N ALA A 10 23.05 -11.13 15.57
CA ALA A 10 24.02 -11.16 14.49
C ALA A 10 23.98 -9.82 13.72
N GLY A 11 24.43 -8.75 14.37
CA GLY A 11 24.49 -7.39 13.79
C GLY A 11 24.34 -6.25 14.80
N ASP A 12 24.00 -6.54 16.07
CA ASP A 12 23.70 -5.51 17.06
C ASP A 12 24.96 -4.94 17.74
N ASN A 13 25.94 -4.54 16.93
CA ASN A 13 27.14 -3.86 17.42
C ASN A 13 26.94 -2.35 17.28
N ARG A 14 26.38 -1.71 18.31
CA ARG A 14 26.11 -0.25 18.36
C ARG A 14 27.36 0.64 18.16
N LEU A 15 28.55 0.03 18.16
CA LEU A 15 29.84 0.68 17.95
C LEU A 15 30.35 0.55 16.49
N ASP A 16 29.68 -0.21 15.63
CA ASP A 16 29.99 -0.25 14.20
C ASP A 16 29.56 1.07 13.55
N PRO A 17 30.43 1.77 12.80
CA PRO A 17 30.06 2.97 12.05
C PRO A 17 28.96 2.74 11.00
N ASN A 18 28.73 1.50 10.57
CA ASN A 18 27.63 1.10 9.68
C ASN A 18 26.43 0.49 10.42
N TYR A 19 26.40 0.58 11.76
CA TYR A 19 25.28 0.09 12.55
C TYR A 19 24.01 0.88 12.23
N VAL A 20 23.02 0.18 11.68
CA VAL A 20 21.67 0.69 11.47
C VAL A 20 20.80 0.14 12.59
N PRO A 21 20.21 1.00 13.45
CA PRO A 21 19.27 0.55 14.46
C PRO A 21 18.12 -0.26 13.86
N PRO A 22 17.55 -1.22 14.60
CA PRO A 22 16.39 -1.96 14.13
C PRO A 22 15.24 -1.01 13.75
N HIS A 23 14.53 -1.35 12.66
CA HIS A 23 13.40 -0.55 12.16
C HIS A 23 12.25 -0.44 13.17
N TYR A 24 12.10 -1.46 14.03
CA TYR A 24 11.05 -1.49 15.04
C TYR A 24 11.42 -0.63 16.25
N ARG A 25 10.51 0.26 16.64
CA ARG A 25 10.57 1.08 17.85
C ARG A 25 9.26 0.97 18.61
N GLU A 26 9.31 0.39 19.80
CA GLU A 26 8.13 0.18 20.65
C GLU A 26 7.45 1.51 21.03
N GLU A 27 8.25 2.56 21.15
CA GLU A 27 7.78 3.90 21.50
C GLU A 27 6.84 4.46 20.44
N TYR A 28 7.05 4.14 19.15
CA TYR A 28 6.16 4.59 18.08
C TYR A 28 4.81 3.88 18.15
N ARG A 29 4.83 2.59 18.48
CA ARG A 29 3.62 1.79 18.69
C ARG A 29 2.79 2.36 19.85
N LEU A 30 3.45 2.66 20.97
CA LEU A 30 2.81 3.26 22.15
C LEU A 30 2.28 4.68 21.88
N ALA A 31 2.97 5.48 21.08
CA ALA A 31 2.49 6.80 20.67
C ALA A 31 1.21 6.69 19.83
N ILE A 32 1.13 5.71 18.91
CA ILE A 32 -0.09 5.44 18.13
C ILE A 32 -1.23 4.98 19.05
N ASP A 33 -0.94 4.12 20.03
CA ASP A 33 -1.95 3.72 21.03
C ASP A 33 -2.45 4.95 21.83
N ALA A 34 -1.56 5.84 22.27
CA ALA A 34 -1.92 7.07 22.97
C ALA A 34 -2.80 7.99 22.10
N LEU A 35 -2.49 8.11 20.79
CA LEU A 35 -3.33 8.86 19.85
C LEU A 35 -4.74 8.28 19.74
N VAL A 36 -4.89 6.97 19.80
CA VAL A 36 -6.18 6.27 19.66
C VAL A 36 -6.99 6.28 20.97
N GLU A 37 -6.32 6.34 22.13
CA GLU A 37 -6.98 6.41 23.44
C GLU A 37 -7.31 7.84 23.88
N ASP A 38 -6.31 8.70 23.86
CA ASP A 38 -6.32 10.02 24.50
C ASP A 38 -6.26 11.17 23.47
N ASP A 39 -6.52 10.83 22.19
CA ASP A 39 -6.58 11.76 21.07
C ASP A 39 -5.24 12.50 20.85
N LEU A 40 -5.28 13.64 20.13
CA LEU A 40 -4.13 14.48 19.84
C LEU A 40 -3.32 14.90 21.06
N GLU A 41 -3.99 15.22 22.18
CA GLU A 41 -3.31 15.70 23.38
C GLU A 41 -2.44 14.59 23.99
N GLY A 42 -3.02 13.39 24.18
CA GLY A 42 -2.28 12.26 24.71
C GLY A 42 -1.13 11.79 23.81
N TYR A 43 -1.27 11.93 22.48
CA TYR A 43 -0.16 11.72 21.55
C TYR A 43 1.03 12.65 21.85
N TYR A 44 0.79 13.96 21.96
CA TYR A 44 1.88 14.91 22.22
C TYR A 44 2.45 14.82 23.63
N GLU A 45 1.61 14.56 24.64
CA GLU A 45 2.06 14.31 26.01
C GLU A 45 2.97 13.07 26.08
N PHE A 46 2.58 11.97 25.39
CA PHE A 46 3.40 10.77 25.32
C PHE A 46 4.75 11.06 24.66
N LEU A 47 4.76 11.73 23.50
CA LEU A 47 6.00 12.11 22.80
C LEU A 47 6.94 12.93 23.68
N GLN A 48 6.40 13.89 24.43
CA GLN A 48 7.19 14.70 25.35
C GLN A 48 7.75 13.88 26.52
N SER A 49 6.93 13.00 27.09
CA SER A 49 7.35 12.17 28.23
C SER A 49 8.40 11.12 27.87
N ALA A 50 8.31 10.55 26.66
CA ALA A 50 9.19 9.52 26.15
C ALA A 50 10.41 10.07 25.39
N ASP A 51 10.52 11.39 25.25
CA ASP A 51 11.56 12.09 24.47
C ASP A 51 11.63 11.58 23.01
N VAL A 52 10.47 11.46 22.38
CA VAL A 52 10.34 10.97 21.00
C VAL A 52 9.94 12.10 20.07
N VAL A 53 10.59 12.16 18.90
CA VAL A 53 10.26 13.13 17.87
C VAL A 53 8.88 12.86 17.27
N ASN A 54 8.17 13.91 16.90
CA ASN A 54 6.92 13.77 16.15
C ASN A 54 7.22 13.15 14.78
N PHE A 55 6.69 11.95 14.54
CA PHE A 55 6.94 11.17 13.33
C PHE A 55 5.70 11.05 12.43
N LEU A 56 4.49 11.18 12.98
CA LEU A 56 3.26 11.15 12.19
C LEU A 56 3.00 12.51 11.55
N SER A 57 2.71 12.50 10.25
CA SER A 57 2.20 13.66 9.54
C SER A 57 0.77 13.99 9.98
N ARG A 58 0.34 15.24 9.75
CA ARG A 58 -1.05 15.65 10.02
C ARG A 58 -2.07 14.76 9.30
N GLN A 59 -1.76 14.35 8.07
CA GLN A 59 -2.63 13.50 7.26
C GLN A 59 -2.79 12.11 7.87
N GLU A 60 -1.69 11.52 8.37
CA GLU A 60 -1.73 10.21 9.03
C GLU A 60 -2.49 10.27 10.36
N ILE A 61 -2.30 11.34 11.13
CA ILE A 61 -3.04 11.56 12.38
C ILE A 61 -4.54 11.67 12.12
N GLU A 62 -4.94 12.51 11.18
CA GLU A 62 -6.35 12.67 10.78
C GLU A 62 -6.92 11.36 10.25
N HIS A 63 -6.15 10.64 9.43
CA HIS A 63 -6.52 9.35 8.87
C HIS A 63 -6.83 8.33 9.99
N ILE A 64 -5.89 8.14 10.92
CA ILE A 64 -6.04 7.21 12.05
C ILE A 64 -7.32 7.57 12.81
N ARG A 65 -7.47 8.83 13.24
CA ARG A 65 -8.63 9.30 14.00
C ARG A 65 -9.96 9.03 13.29
N CYS A 66 -10.02 9.20 11.97
CA CYS A 66 -11.24 9.02 11.19
C CYS A 66 -11.57 7.55 10.92
N THR A 67 -10.60 6.64 10.98
CA THR A 67 -10.80 5.20 10.69
C THR A 67 -10.78 4.29 11.91
N VAL A 68 -10.56 4.81 13.12
CA VAL A 68 -10.68 4.02 14.36
C VAL A 68 -12.07 3.42 14.48
N LYS A 69 -12.11 2.10 14.67
CA LYS A 69 -13.29 1.32 15.02
C LYS A 69 -13.16 0.84 16.45
N VAL A 70 -14.18 1.17 17.25
CA VAL A 70 -14.32 0.66 18.61
C VAL A 70 -14.84 -0.78 18.55
N PRO A 71 -14.30 -1.72 19.35
CA PRO A 71 -14.81 -3.08 19.38
C PRO A 71 -16.29 -3.08 19.77
N TYR A 72 -17.13 -3.67 18.91
CA TYR A 72 -18.51 -3.93 19.26
C TYR A 72 -18.53 -5.01 20.34
N GLN A 73 -19.11 -4.70 21.50
CA GLN A 73 -19.49 -5.70 22.50
C GLN A 73 -20.65 -6.53 21.95
N SER A 74 -20.37 -7.50 21.07
CA SER A 74 -21.36 -8.50 20.70
C SER A 74 -21.57 -9.42 21.91
N THR A 75 -22.70 -9.25 22.60
CA THR A 75 -23.30 -10.32 23.42
C THR A 75 -23.69 -11.48 22.50
N GLN A 76 -22.73 -12.31 22.12
CA GLN A 76 -22.99 -13.67 21.68
C GLN A 76 -22.21 -14.61 22.62
N PRO A 77 -22.83 -15.70 23.13
CA PRO A 77 -22.13 -16.66 23.96
C PRO A 77 -21.03 -17.33 23.13
N ASP A 78 -19.79 -17.18 23.59
CA ASP A 78 -18.61 -17.76 22.96
C ASP A 78 -18.74 -19.27 22.77
N LEU A 79 -18.38 -19.73 21.57
CA LEU A 79 -17.96 -21.12 21.35
C LEU A 79 -16.74 -21.39 22.26
N PRO A 80 -16.63 -22.57 22.89
CA PRO A 80 -15.61 -22.81 23.89
C PRO A 80 -14.23 -22.81 23.24
N TYR A 81 -13.48 -21.72 23.48
CA TYR A 81 -12.04 -21.67 23.31
C TYR A 81 -11.45 -22.75 24.23
N VAL A 82 -10.74 -23.69 23.66
CA VAL A 82 -10.03 -24.72 24.43
C VAL A 82 -8.93 -24.01 25.21
N GLU A 83 -9.13 -23.89 26.53
CA GLU A 83 -8.08 -23.53 27.47
C GLU A 83 -6.91 -24.51 27.32
N SER A 84 -5.80 -24.03 26.77
CA SER A 84 -4.49 -24.61 27.04
C SER A 84 -3.79 -23.65 27.99
N GLY A 85 -3.80 -23.99 29.28
CA GLY A 85 -3.13 -23.23 30.31
C GLY A 85 -1.61 -23.22 30.14
N GLY A 86 -0.99 -22.13 30.59
CA GLY A 86 0.44 -22.06 30.86
C GLY A 86 1.13 -20.83 30.29
N ASP A 87 1.51 -19.95 31.20
CA ASP A 87 2.39 -18.78 31.08
C ASP A 87 1.86 -17.47 30.47
N ASP A 88 1.79 -16.49 31.36
CA ASP A 88 1.52 -15.06 31.21
C ASP A 88 2.70 -14.37 30.49
N SER A 89 2.94 -14.77 29.24
CA SER A 89 3.85 -14.09 28.31
C SER A 89 3.04 -13.30 27.29
N SER A 90 3.46 -12.07 27.05
CA SER A 90 2.90 -11.13 26.06
C SER A 90 3.16 -11.61 24.62
N ASP A 91 2.63 -12.78 24.25
CA ASP A 91 2.60 -13.31 22.88
C ASP A 91 1.29 -12.89 22.18
N THR A 92 0.88 -11.64 22.41
CA THR A 92 -0.25 -11.08 21.69
C THR A 92 0.20 -10.75 20.27
N TYR A 93 -0.17 -11.66 19.36
CA TYR A 93 -0.45 -11.39 17.94
C TYR A 93 0.65 -11.72 16.93
N TRP A 94 0.86 -13.02 16.67
CA TRP A 94 1.10 -13.49 15.31
C TRP A 94 -0.14 -14.28 14.87
N PRO A 95 -0.94 -13.80 13.91
CA PRO A 95 -1.99 -14.63 13.34
C PRO A 95 -1.33 -15.81 12.64
N VAL A 96 -1.49 -17.01 13.18
CA VAL A 96 -1.06 -18.29 12.57
C VAL A 96 -1.83 -18.57 11.26
N HIS A 97 -2.82 -17.73 10.94
CA HIS A 97 -3.71 -17.85 9.80
C HIS A 97 -3.88 -16.49 9.09
N SER A 98 -2.85 -15.99 8.41
CA SER A 98 -3.00 -14.86 7.45
C SER A 98 -3.29 -15.32 6.02
N ASP A 99 -3.12 -16.60 5.73
CA ASP A 99 -3.09 -17.08 4.35
C ASP A 99 -4.51 -17.44 3.89
N LEU A 100 -5.35 -16.41 3.70
CA LEU A 100 -6.44 -16.52 2.74
C LEU A 100 -5.80 -16.64 1.36
N ASP A 101 -6.06 -17.74 0.65
CA ASP A 101 -5.59 -17.94 -0.71
C ASP A 101 -5.91 -16.70 -1.55
N ALA A 102 -4.89 -16.14 -2.21
CA ALA A 102 -5.09 -15.01 -3.11
C ALA A 102 -6.15 -15.42 -4.14
N PRO A 103 -7.26 -14.67 -4.25
CA PRO A 103 -8.37 -15.07 -5.11
C PRO A 103 -7.86 -15.22 -6.55
N GLY A 104 -8.19 -16.34 -7.18
CA GLY A 104 -7.74 -16.66 -8.53
C GLY A 104 -8.00 -15.51 -9.52
N LEU A 105 -7.03 -15.24 -10.38
CA LEU A 105 -7.10 -14.20 -11.39
C LEU A 105 -7.84 -14.74 -12.61
N ASP A 106 -9.05 -14.24 -12.81
CA ASP A 106 -10.06 -14.80 -13.70
C ASP A 106 -9.82 -14.51 -15.19
N LEU A 107 -9.02 -13.49 -15.51
CA LEU A 107 -8.57 -13.21 -16.88
C LEU A 107 -7.24 -13.91 -17.21
N GLY A 108 -6.67 -14.67 -16.27
CA GLY A 108 -5.38 -15.37 -16.42
C GLY A 108 -4.16 -14.45 -16.33
N TRP A 109 -2.98 -15.08 -16.47
CA TRP A 109 -1.68 -14.45 -16.65
C TRP A 109 -1.05 -14.93 -17.96
N PRO A 110 -0.10 -14.17 -18.55
CA PRO A 110 0.71 -14.67 -19.66
C PRO A 110 1.37 -15.99 -19.24
N GLU A 111 1.52 -16.92 -20.18
CA GLU A 111 2.37 -18.08 -19.94
C GLU A 111 3.77 -17.58 -19.55
N GLN A 112 4.26 -18.10 -18.43
CA GLN A 112 5.49 -17.65 -17.78
C GLN A 112 6.68 -17.92 -18.70
N HIS A 113 7.02 -16.94 -19.54
CA HIS A 113 8.29 -16.96 -20.23
C HIS A 113 9.37 -16.74 -19.18
N SER A 114 10.25 -17.73 -19.02
CA SER A 114 11.48 -17.61 -18.24
C SER A 114 12.13 -16.27 -18.57
N PHE A 115 12.33 -15.45 -17.54
CA PHE A 115 12.98 -14.13 -17.60
C PHE A 115 13.99 -14.01 -18.76
N ILE A 116 13.66 -13.19 -19.77
CA ILE A 116 14.43 -13.06 -21.01
C ILE A 116 15.35 -11.84 -20.90
N GLY A 117 16.59 -12.06 -20.44
CA GLY A 117 17.69 -11.08 -20.57
C GLY A 117 18.02 -10.28 -19.30
N PRO A 118 18.99 -9.36 -19.36
CA PRO A 118 19.42 -8.58 -18.19
C PRO A 118 18.36 -7.55 -17.75
N THR A 119 18.24 -7.32 -16.43
CA THR A 119 17.38 -6.29 -15.86
C THR A 119 17.92 -4.90 -16.19
N ASN A 120 17.16 -4.12 -16.95
CA ASN A 120 17.48 -2.72 -17.22
C ASN A 120 16.66 -1.82 -16.30
N VAL A 121 17.37 -0.97 -15.54
CA VAL A 121 16.78 0.02 -14.63
C VAL A 121 17.02 1.40 -15.21
N THR A 122 15.95 2.13 -15.46
CA THR A 122 15.99 3.53 -15.90
C THR A 122 15.27 4.38 -14.88
N THR A 123 15.82 5.53 -14.49
CA THR A 123 15.14 6.44 -13.56
C THR A 123 14.50 7.57 -14.34
N LEU A 124 13.23 7.87 -14.06
CA LEU A 124 12.53 9.01 -14.65
C LEU A 124 12.24 10.06 -13.58
N VAL A 125 12.37 11.33 -13.98
CA VAL A 125 12.16 12.48 -13.11
C VAL A 125 11.13 13.44 -13.70
N ASN A 126 10.43 14.16 -12.82
CA ASN A 126 9.55 15.26 -13.19
C ASN A 126 9.98 16.54 -12.45
N PRO A 127 10.29 17.64 -13.17
CA PRO A 127 10.24 17.82 -14.62
C PRO A 127 11.29 17.00 -15.37
N SER A 128 10.98 16.63 -16.62
CA SER A 128 11.81 15.74 -17.43
C SER A 128 13.01 16.46 -18.04
N GLU A 129 14.11 15.74 -18.19
CA GLU A 129 15.28 16.22 -18.94
C GLU A 129 14.95 16.33 -20.45
N PRO A 130 15.63 17.20 -21.22
CA PRO A 130 15.31 17.44 -22.63
C PRO A 130 15.29 16.19 -23.50
N ASP A 131 16.13 15.21 -23.18
CA ASP A 131 16.30 13.97 -23.94
C ASP A 131 15.45 12.80 -23.41
N MET A 132 14.66 13.02 -22.35
CA MET A 132 13.89 11.98 -21.67
C MET A 132 12.38 12.23 -21.76
N PRO A 133 11.57 11.20 -22.07
CA PRO A 133 10.12 11.35 -22.08
C PRO A 133 9.60 11.59 -20.66
N SER A 134 8.49 12.32 -20.56
CA SER A 134 7.83 12.46 -19.27
C SER A 134 7.29 11.15 -18.75
N ILE A 135 7.19 11.05 -17.42
CA ILE A 135 6.65 9.87 -16.74
C ILE A 135 5.28 9.49 -17.30
N LYS A 136 4.39 10.48 -17.47
CA LYS A 136 3.06 10.27 -18.06
C LYS A 136 3.16 9.74 -19.49
N VAL A 137 4.02 10.32 -20.34
CA VAL A 137 4.22 9.84 -21.71
C VAL A 137 4.72 8.40 -21.72
N GLN A 138 5.66 8.05 -20.84
CA GLN A 138 6.20 6.71 -20.77
C GLN A 138 5.17 5.69 -20.26
N ALA A 139 4.38 6.03 -19.24
CA ALA A 139 3.27 5.19 -18.76
C ALA A 139 2.26 4.92 -19.87
N ARG A 140 1.84 5.95 -20.60
CA ARG A 140 0.93 5.83 -21.76
C ARG A 140 1.51 4.94 -22.87
N ARG A 141 2.80 5.07 -23.16
CA ARG A 141 3.50 4.20 -24.13
C ARG A 141 3.47 2.72 -23.72
N LEU A 142 3.74 2.42 -22.45
CA LEU A 142 3.68 1.04 -21.95
C LEU A 142 2.28 0.43 -22.11
N ILE A 143 1.25 1.17 -21.71
CA ILE A 143 -0.15 0.73 -21.80
C ILE A 143 -0.54 0.47 -23.26
N LYS A 144 -0.18 1.38 -24.18
CA LYS A 144 -0.46 1.22 -25.61
C LYS A 144 0.27 0.03 -26.24
N ASN A 145 1.49 -0.25 -25.79
CA ASN A 145 2.30 -1.34 -26.33
C ASN A 145 1.96 -2.71 -25.72
N ALA A 146 1.26 -2.76 -24.58
CA ALA A 146 0.89 -4.00 -23.92
C ALA A 146 0.03 -4.89 -24.83
N GLN A 147 0.30 -6.20 -24.80
CA GLN A 147 -0.32 -7.21 -25.68
C GLN A 147 -1.11 -8.28 -24.93
N GLN A 148 -0.78 -8.55 -23.67
CA GLN A 148 -1.33 -9.67 -22.92
C GLN A 148 -1.98 -9.23 -21.62
N VAL A 149 -1.22 -8.58 -20.74
CA VAL A 149 -1.70 -8.22 -19.39
C VAL A 149 -1.20 -6.86 -18.96
N ILE A 150 -2.07 -6.10 -18.30
CA ILE A 150 -1.74 -4.86 -17.60
C ILE A 150 -2.21 -5.02 -16.15
N ALA A 151 -1.32 -4.79 -15.20
CA ALA A 151 -1.69 -4.65 -13.79
C ALA A 151 -1.33 -3.24 -13.30
N VAL A 152 -2.31 -2.55 -12.73
CA VAL A 152 -2.19 -1.19 -12.20
C VAL A 152 -2.48 -1.24 -10.72
N VAL A 153 -1.56 -0.76 -9.90
CA VAL A 153 -1.76 -0.57 -8.46
C VAL A 153 -1.55 0.90 -8.16
N MET A 154 -2.57 1.56 -7.62
CA MET A 154 -2.53 3.00 -7.32
C MET A 154 -3.33 3.35 -6.07
N ASP A 155 -2.81 4.27 -5.27
CA ASP A 155 -3.53 4.89 -4.15
C ASP A 155 -4.72 5.74 -4.64
N THR A 156 -4.52 6.59 -5.65
CA THR A 156 -5.54 7.51 -6.17
C THR A 156 -5.43 7.59 -7.68
N PHE A 157 -6.47 7.13 -8.37
CA PHE A 157 -6.51 7.08 -9.82
C PHE A 157 -7.60 8.01 -10.38
N THR A 158 -7.18 9.17 -10.89
CA THR A 158 -8.08 10.21 -11.42
C THR A 158 -7.66 10.75 -12.80
N ASP A 159 -6.67 10.12 -13.46
CA ASP A 159 -6.16 10.57 -14.75
C ASP A 159 -6.99 9.98 -15.89
N VAL A 160 -7.72 10.86 -16.59
CA VAL A 160 -8.63 10.49 -17.70
C VAL A 160 -7.86 9.99 -18.93
N ASP A 161 -6.67 10.52 -19.18
CA ASP A 161 -5.84 10.16 -20.33
C ASP A 161 -5.31 8.72 -20.22
N ILE A 162 -4.78 8.39 -19.04
CA ILE A 162 -4.29 7.04 -18.74
C ILE A 162 -5.47 6.07 -18.71
N PHE A 163 -6.60 6.47 -18.11
CA PHE A 163 -7.79 5.64 -18.10
C PHE A 163 -8.30 5.34 -19.52
N ALA A 164 -8.32 6.33 -20.42
CA ALA A 164 -8.68 6.12 -21.82
C ALA A 164 -7.75 5.10 -22.52
N ASP A 165 -6.43 5.21 -22.34
CA ASP A 165 -5.48 4.26 -22.94
C ASP A 165 -5.66 2.83 -22.37
N ILE A 166 -6.04 2.70 -21.10
CA ILE A 166 -6.34 1.39 -20.48
C ILE A 166 -7.63 0.80 -21.05
N LEU A 167 -8.67 1.61 -21.26
CA LEU A 167 -9.91 1.18 -21.92
C LEU A 167 -9.62 0.69 -23.33
N ASP A 168 -8.79 1.42 -24.08
CA ASP A 168 -8.34 1.02 -25.42
C ASP A 168 -7.58 -0.31 -25.39
N ALA A 169 -6.75 -0.54 -24.36
CA ALA A 169 -6.08 -1.83 -24.18
C ALA A 169 -7.08 -2.97 -23.88
N ALA A 170 -8.05 -2.74 -23.01
CA ALA A 170 -9.09 -3.73 -22.70
C ALA A 170 -9.95 -4.07 -23.94
N MET A 171 -10.24 -3.10 -24.81
CA MET A 171 -10.93 -3.34 -26.08
C MET A 171 -10.11 -4.17 -27.08
N ARG A 172 -8.78 -4.19 -26.95
CA ARG A 172 -7.88 -5.10 -27.70
C ARG A 172 -7.78 -6.50 -27.08
N ASN A 173 -8.64 -6.82 -26.10
CA ASN A 173 -8.62 -8.06 -25.33
C ASN A 173 -7.35 -8.27 -24.49
N VAL A 174 -6.66 -7.18 -24.11
CA VAL A 174 -5.59 -7.23 -23.11
C VAL A 174 -6.25 -7.32 -21.73
N ALA A 175 -5.86 -8.30 -20.92
CA ALA A 175 -6.42 -8.44 -19.57
C ALA A 175 -5.90 -7.34 -18.65
N VAL A 176 -6.80 -6.54 -18.09
CA VAL A 176 -6.47 -5.41 -17.21
C VAL A 176 -6.92 -5.70 -15.78
N TYR A 177 -5.99 -5.61 -14.84
CA TYR A 177 -6.26 -5.64 -13.41
C TYR A 177 -5.91 -4.29 -12.80
N ILE A 178 -6.86 -3.67 -12.10
CA ILE A 178 -6.68 -2.40 -11.40
C ILE A 178 -6.93 -2.66 -9.91
N ILE A 179 -5.93 -2.39 -9.09
CA ILE A 179 -5.99 -2.47 -7.63
C ILE A 179 -5.90 -1.05 -7.09
N LEU A 180 -6.93 -0.63 -6.36
CA LEU A 180 -7.04 0.70 -5.78
C LEU A 180 -7.07 0.63 -4.26
N ASP A 181 -6.60 1.69 -3.61
CA ASP A 181 -6.82 1.86 -2.19
C ASP A 181 -8.33 1.99 -1.87
N GLU A 182 -8.81 1.24 -0.86
CA GLU A 182 -10.22 1.18 -0.48
C GLU A 182 -10.81 2.57 -0.20
N GLN A 183 -10.05 3.47 0.45
CA GLN A 183 -10.57 4.77 0.88
C GLN A 183 -10.65 5.75 -0.28
N ASN A 184 -9.71 5.68 -1.20
CA ASN A 184 -9.62 6.60 -2.34
C ASN A 184 -10.33 6.09 -3.61
N ALA A 185 -10.82 4.86 -3.61
CA ALA A 185 -11.51 4.23 -4.77
C ALA A 185 -12.71 5.04 -5.28
N HIS A 186 -13.40 5.78 -4.41
CA HIS A 186 -14.56 6.59 -4.78
C HIS A 186 -14.22 7.68 -5.83
N HIS A 187 -12.98 8.20 -5.82
CA HIS A 187 -12.51 9.15 -6.82
C HIS A 187 -12.47 8.53 -8.23
N PHE A 188 -12.00 7.28 -8.33
CA PHE A 188 -11.97 6.55 -9.59
C PHE A 188 -13.39 6.27 -10.10
N THR A 189 -14.30 5.80 -9.24
CA THR A 189 -15.69 5.54 -9.62
C THR A 189 -16.39 6.81 -10.14
N SER A 190 -16.10 7.96 -9.52
CA SER A 190 -16.62 9.25 -9.96
C SER A 190 -16.03 9.67 -11.31
N MET A 191 -14.73 9.48 -11.53
CA MET A 191 -14.09 9.72 -12.83
C MET A 191 -14.71 8.84 -13.92
N ALA A 192 -14.82 7.52 -13.71
CA ALA A 192 -15.40 6.60 -14.67
C ALA A 192 -16.86 6.96 -15.02
N SER A 193 -17.64 7.36 -14.01
CA SER A 193 -19.02 7.84 -14.19
C SER A 193 -19.08 9.14 -15.00
N ASN A 194 -18.19 10.09 -14.73
CA ASN A 194 -18.09 11.35 -15.48
C ASN A 194 -17.68 11.12 -16.95
N CYS A 195 -16.82 10.12 -17.19
CA CYS A 195 -16.46 9.67 -18.53
C CYS A 195 -17.57 8.83 -19.21
N ARG A 196 -18.71 8.58 -18.54
CA ARG A 196 -19.84 7.76 -19.03
C ARG A 196 -19.45 6.32 -19.35
N VAL A 197 -18.47 5.77 -18.63
CA VAL A 197 -17.99 4.41 -18.81
C VAL A 197 -18.69 3.49 -17.82
N ASN A 198 -19.36 2.45 -18.32
CA ASN A 198 -19.87 1.39 -17.47
C ASN A 198 -18.82 0.27 -17.35
N LEU A 199 -18.16 0.20 -16.20
CA LEU A 199 -17.11 -0.79 -15.91
C LEU A 199 -17.62 -2.23 -15.99
N GLU A 200 -18.91 -2.48 -15.72
CA GLU A 200 -19.50 -3.83 -15.77
C GLU A 200 -19.56 -4.40 -17.19
N ASN A 201 -19.59 -3.53 -18.20
CA ASN A 201 -19.63 -3.95 -19.61
C ASN A 201 -18.26 -4.33 -20.16
N ILE A 202 -17.18 -4.10 -19.41
CA ILE A 202 -15.81 -4.32 -19.88
C ILE A 202 -15.33 -5.69 -19.39
N GLN A 203 -15.42 -6.69 -20.25
CA GLN A 203 -15.10 -8.08 -19.89
C GLN A 203 -13.62 -8.28 -19.54
N PHE A 204 -12.70 -7.56 -20.20
CA PHE A 204 -11.25 -7.68 -19.99
C PHE A 204 -10.70 -6.69 -18.96
N MET A 205 -11.52 -6.20 -18.04
CA MET A 205 -11.08 -5.30 -16.97
C MET A 205 -11.67 -5.71 -15.62
N ARG A 206 -10.80 -5.83 -14.62
CA ARG A 206 -11.18 -6.06 -13.23
C ARG A 206 -10.63 -4.97 -12.33
N VAL A 207 -11.53 -4.31 -11.60
CA VAL A 207 -11.19 -3.31 -10.61
C VAL A 207 -11.45 -3.91 -9.23
N ARG A 208 -10.44 -3.87 -8.35
CA ARG A 208 -10.52 -4.34 -6.98
C ARG A 208 -10.00 -3.27 -6.04
N THR A 209 -10.50 -3.29 -4.81
CA THR A 209 -10.01 -2.43 -3.75
C THR A 209 -9.23 -3.25 -2.72
N VAL A 210 -8.16 -2.67 -2.19
CA VAL A 210 -7.34 -3.25 -1.12
C VAL A 210 -7.18 -2.19 -0.05
N SER A 211 -7.29 -2.62 1.21
CA SER A 211 -6.92 -1.79 2.36
C SER A 211 -5.52 -2.12 2.84
N GLY A 212 -4.85 -1.16 3.48
CA GLY A 212 -3.61 -1.44 4.19
C GLY A 212 -3.82 -2.37 5.39
N VAL A 213 -2.71 -2.70 6.04
CA VAL A 213 -2.68 -3.60 7.20
C VAL A 213 -3.56 -3.06 8.32
N THR A 214 -4.30 -3.95 8.98
CA THR A 214 -5.12 -3.59 10.14
C THR A 214 -4.23 -3.50 11.37
N TYR A 215 -4.22 -2.35 12.02
CA TYR A 215 -3.55 -2.14 13.29
C TYR A 215 -4.51 -2.44 14.45
N HIS A 216 -4.02 -3.16 15.44
CA HIS A 216 -4.76 -3.54 16.64
C HIS A 216 -4.16 -2.83 17.86
N CYS A 217 -4.95 -1.96 18.48
CA CYS A 217 -4.55 -1.27 19.71
C CYS A 217 -4.76 -2.19 20.91
N ARG A 218 -4.01 -1.94 21.99
CA ARG A 218 -4.17 -2.68 23.26
C ARG A 218 -5.59 -2.64 23.84
N SER A 219 -6.33 -1.55 23.60
CA SER A 219 -7.72 -1.39 24.04
C SER A 219 -8.74 -2.23 23.25
N GLY A 220 -8.30 -2.94 22.20
CA GLY A 220 -9.17 -3.63 21.25
C GLY A 220 -9.71 -2.73 20.13
N LYS A 221 -9.43 -1.42 20.15
CA LYS A 221 -9.70 -0.53 19.01
C LYS A 221 -8.83 -0.92 17.82
N THR A 222 -9.37 -0.77 16.61
CA THR A 222 -8.66 -1.14 15.38
C THR A 222 -8.80 -0.05 14.33
N PHE A 223 -7.80 0.11 13.47
CA PHE A 223 -7.91 0.95 12.29
C PHE A 223 -7.15 0.30 11.13
N LYS A 224 -7.52 0.65 9.90
CA LYS A 224 -6.85 0.13 8.70
C LYS A 224 -5.86 1.16 8.16
N GLY A 225 -4.66 0.70 7.81
CA GLY A 225 -3.71 1.48 7.02
C GLY A 225 -4.22 1.76 5.60
N GLN A 226 -3.51 2.62 4.89
CA GLN A 226 -3.77 2.95 3.49
C GLN A 226 -2.76 2.26 2.57
N MET A 227 -3.19 1.86 1.37
CA MET A 227 -2.28 1.36 0.35
C MET A 227 -1.64 2.56 -0.37
N MET A 228 -0.34 2.77 -0.14
CA MET A 228 0.42 3.86 -0.75
C MET A 228 1.26 3.44 -1.95
N ASP A 229 1.30 2.14 -2.25
CA ASP A 229 2.07 1.60 -3.37
C ASP A 229 1.51 2.04 -4.72
N ARG A 230 2.45 2.31 -5.64
CA ARG A 230 2.13 2.76 -6.99
C ARG A 230 3.03 2.06 -7.98
N PHE A 231 2.45 1.15 -8.75
CA PHE A 231 3.16 0.54 -9.86
C PHE A 231 2.24 0.15 -11.02
N LEU A 232 2.81 0.15 -12.20
CA LEU A 232 2.21 -0.30 -13.45
C LEU A 232 3.09 -1.42 -14.01
N LEU A 233 2.52 -2.60 -14.15
CA LEU A 233 3.15 -3.77 -14.75
C LEU A 233 2.51 -4.04 -16.11
N THR A 234 3.31 -4.22 -17.15
CA THR A 234 2.84 -4.62 -18.48
C THR A 234 3.52 -5.89 -18.98
N ASP A 235 2.72 -6.83 -19.49
CA ASP A 235 3.12 -8.11 -20.10
C ASP A 235 4.10 -8.97 -19.29
N CYS A 236 4.17 -8.77 -17.96
CA CYS A 236 5.21 -9.37 -17.10
C CYS A 236 6.65 -9.05 -17.56
N ARG A 237 6.84 -7.95 -18.29
CA ARG A 237 8.12 -7.56 -18.90
C ARG A 237 8.62 -6.21 -18.45
N ALA A 238 7.74 -5.28 -18.08
CA ALA A 238 8.14 -3.95 -17.64
C ALA A 238 7.33 -3.53 -16.43
N VAL A 239 8.02 -3.02 -15.41
CA VAL A 239 7.40 -2.38 -14.24
C VAL A 239 7.82 -0.92 -14.18
N LEU A 240 6.83 -0.06 -14.07
CA LEU A 240 6.98 1.34 -13.70
C LEU A 240 6.55 1.50 -12.24
N SER A 241 7.47 1.87 -11.35
CA SER A 241 7.20 2.03 -9.91
C SER A 241 7.68 3.38 -9.37
N GLY A 242 6.96 3.91 -8.38
CA GLY A 242 7.45 4.97 -7.49
C GLY A 242 6.44 6.08 -7.17
N ASN A 243 6.93 7.24 -6.74
CA ASN A 243 6.15 8.25 -6.02
C ASN A 243 5.43 9.28 -6.89
N TYR A 244 5.09 8.94 -8.14
CA TYR A 244 4.42 9.87 -9.05
C TYR A 244 2.91 9.85 -8.85
N ARG A 245 2.32 11.03 -8.60
CA ARG A 245 0.88 11.20 -8.41
C ARG A 245 0.28 12.01 -9.56
N ASN A 246 -0.46 11.33 -10.44
CA ASN A 246 -1.19 11.97 -11.53
C ASN A 246 -2.52 12.58 -11.06
N SER A 247 -2.46 13.75 -10.41
CA SER A 247 -3.63 14.61 -10.25
C SER A 247 -3.32 15.98 -10.81
N TRP A 248 -4.34 16.68 -11.35
CA TRP A 248 -4.23 18.05 -11.88
C TRP A 248 -3.44 18.99 -10.94
N ARG A 249 -3.60 18.82 -9.61
CA ARG A 249 -2.91 19.64 -8.60
C ARG A 249 -1.39 19.44 -8.55
N TRP A 250 -0.87 18.27 -8.94
CA TRP A 250 0.54 17.88 -8.79
C TRP A 250 1.36 18.07 -10.07
N GLU A 251 0.72 18.39 -11.19
CA GLU A 251 1.39 18.73 -12.45
C GLU A 251 2.26 20.01 -12.32
N ASN A 252 2.08 20.76 -11.22
CA ASN A 252 2.83 21.96 -10.87
C ASN A 252 3.65 21.87 -9.56
N SER A 253 3.88 20.66 -9.00
CA SER A 253 4.65 20.49 -7.76
C SER A 253 5.88 19.59 -7.90
N VAL A 254 6.84 19.89 -7.04
CA VAL A 254 8.29 19.72 -7.15
C VAL A 254 8.77 18.26 -6.94
N TYR A 255 9.73 17.83 -7.76
CA TYR A 255 10.54 16.60 -7.73
C TYR A 255 9.83 15.30 -7.30
N HIS A 256 9.41 14.49 -8.28
CA HIS A 256 9.02 13.09 -8.06
C HIS A 256 10.05 12.15 -8.70
N HIS A 257 10.50 11.15 -7.93
CA HIS A 257 11.49 10.13 -8.34
C HIS A 257 10.77 8.79 -8.59
N LEU A 258 11.04 8.14 -9.72
CA LEU A 258 10.55 6.81 -10.07
C LEU A 258 11.72 5.89 -10.43
N GLU A 259 11.77 4.72 -9.81
CA GLU A 259 12.73 3.66 -10.13
C GLU A 259 12.04 2.56 -10.94
N TRP A 260 12.66 2.14 -12.04
CA TRP A 260 12.14 1.11 -12.92
C TRP A 260 12.83 -0.23 -12.70
N LYS A 261 12.09 -1.33 -12.86
CA LYS A 261 12.68 -2.67 -13.03
C LYS A 261 12.01 -3.32 -14.24
N VAL A 262 12.81 -3.64 -15.25
CA VAL A 262 12.43 -4.50 -16.39
C VAL A 262 12.96 -5.89 -16.12
#